data_AF-A0A0J0YF07-F1
#
_entry.id   AF-A0A0J0YF07-F1
#
_cell.length_a   1.000
_cell.length_b   1.000
_cell.length_c   1.000
_cell.angle_alpha   90.00
_cell.angle_beta   90.00
_cell.angle_gamma   90.00
#
_symmetry.space_group_name_H-M   'P 1'
#
loop_
_entity.id
_entity.type
_entity.pdbx_description
1 polymer ?
#
loop_
_entity_poly.entity_id
_entity_poly.type
_entity_poly.pdbx_seq_one_letter_code
_entity_poly.pdbx_strand_id
1 'polypeptide(L)'
;MADFLASHNRYNTMNSWNGNSSYANCVKVNRLGINGTSLEKAFEILASDYWDEIRFPIREFEKSWYGGYTIGSNGRSGGYLVLYEAEVYSPGHRSTCTRCGQLNFQQAVEGSVCGVCRAPRVNLKSPLKWVRAKSSSIDHRMSKEDYLDMSHAWLKDRAELVRSFDAACDQVRNAFIELINDFMVVEETVMVPQKVKRLERI
;
A
#
# COMPACT_ATOMS: atom_id res chain seq x y z
N MET A 1 0.70 -25.73 -12.62
CA MET A 1 0.90 -24.80 -11.48
C MET A 1 2.37 -24.45 -11.35
N ALA A 2 3.27 -25.44 -11.32
CA ALA A 2 4.73 -25.20 -11.35
C ALA A 2 5.16 -24.26 -12.49
N ASP A 3 4.71 -24.50 -13.73
CA ASP A 3 5.03 -23.60 -14.87
C ASP A 3 4.59 -22.16 -14.62
N PHE A 4 3.35 -21.96 -14.17
CA PHE A 4 2.80 -20.64 -13.86
C PHE A 4 3.63 -19.90 -12.81
N LEU A 5 4.03 -20.59 -11.73
CA LEU A 5 4.84 -20.01 -10.65
C LEU A 5 6.27 -19.70 -11.12
N ALA A 6 6.88 -20.62 -11.86
CA ALA A 6 8.25 -20.48 -12.36
C ALA A 6 8.40 -19.36 -13.40
N SER A 7 7.40 -19.18 -14.27
CA SER A 7 7.43 -18.16 -15.32
C SER A 7 6.91 -16.79 -14.88
N HIS A 8 6.37 -16.68 -13.65
CA HIS A 8 5.78 -15.43 -13.18
C HIS A 8 6.84 -14.33 -13.07
N ASN A 9 6.47 -13.10 -13.40
CA ASN A 9 7.37 -11.95 -13.26
C ASN A 9 7.79 -11.74 -11.80
N ARG A 10 9.06 -11.37 -11.59
CA ARG A 10 9.69 -11.24 -10.27
C ARG A 10 10.33 -9.86 -10.12
N TYR A 11 10.32 -9.32 -8.90
CA TYR A 11 11.04 -8.09 -8.57
C TYR A 11 12.04 -8.36 -7.44
N ASN A 12 13.25 -7.81 -7.57
CA ASN A 12 14.27 -7.91 -6.52
C ASN A 12 13.91 -6.96 -5.38
N THR A 13 13.53 -7.52 -4.23
CA THR A 13 13.05 -6.77 -3.07
C THR A 13 14.18 -6.12 -2.27
N MET A 14 15.45 -6.44 -2.57
CA MET A 14 16.63 -5.89 -1.91
C MET A 14 17.86 -5.91 -2.85
N ASN A 15 19.02 -5.38 -2.42
CA ASN A 15 20.21 -5.20 -3.27
C ASN A 15 20.66 -6.49 -4.01
N SER A 16 21.26 -6.33 -5.19
CA SER A 16 21.64 -7.46 -6.07
C SER A 16 22.49 -8.56 -5.42
N TRP A 17 23.25 -8.24 -4.36
CA TRP A 17 24.13 -9.18 -3.66
C TRP A 17 23.38 -10.16 -2.74
N ASN A 18 22.25 -9.77 -2.14
CA ASN A 18 21.43 -10.68 -1.32
C ASN A 18 20.25 -11.29 -2.09
N GLY A 19 20.04 -10.88 -3.34
CA GLY A 19 19.25 -11.59 -4.36
C GLY A 19 17.75 -11.64 -4.14
N ASN A 20 17.25 -11.39 -2.93
CA ASN A 20 15.86 -11.56 -2.53
C ASN A 20 14.88 -11.03 -3.58
N SER A 21 13.97 -11.90 -4.01
CA SER A 21 12.95 -11.57 -5.00
C SER A 21 11.60 -12.14 -4.63
N SER A 22 10.55 -11.51 -5.15
CA SER A 22 9.17 -11.92 -4.95
C SER A 22 8.36 -11.74 -6.22
N TYR A 23 7.16 -12.31 -6.26
CA TYR A 23 6.19 -12.11 -7.34
C TYR A 23 5.85 -10.64 -7.49
N ALA A 24 5.81 -10.17 -8.74
CA ALA A 24 5.60 -8.76 -9.02
C ALA A 24 4.80 -8.52 -10.29
N ASN A 25 4.00 -7.47 -10.28
CA ASN A 25 3.25 -6.97 -11.43
C ASN A 25 3.79 -5.59 -11.83
N CYS A 26 4.05 -5.39 -13.13
CA CYS A 26 4.55 -4.12 -13.63
C CYS A 26 3.39 -3.14 -13.82
N VAL A 27 3.42 -2.02 -13.08
CA VAL A 27 2.38 -0.98 -13.10
C VAL A 27 2.92 0.36 -13.57
N LYS A 28 4.06 0.37 -14.27
CA LYS A 28 4.62 1.60 -14.84
C LYS A 28 3.61 2.21 -15.81
N VAL A 29 3.27 3.48 -15.59
CA VAL A 29 2.26 4.21 -16.37
C VAL A 29 2.52 4.15 -17.87
N ASN A 30 3.77 4.30 -18.30
CA ASN A 30 4.16 4.21 -19.71
C ASN A 30 4.04 2.79 -20.33
N ARG A 31 3.67 1.78 -19.53
CA ARG A 31 3.39 0.40 -19.96
C ARG A 31 1.92 0.03 -19.82
N LEU A 32 1.06 0.94 -19.36
CA LEU A 32 -0.38 0.72 -19.20
C LEU A 32 -1.18 0.95 -20.50
N GLY A 33 -0.50 1.25 -21.61
CA GLY A 33 -1.16 1.57 -22.88
C GLY A 33 -1.81 2.95 -22.93
N ILE A 34 -1.55 3.80 -21.93
CA ILE A 34 -2.06 5.17 -21.82
C ILE A 34 -1.18 6.10 -22.68
N ASN A 35 -1.79 7.02 -23.43
CA ASN A 35 -1.10 7.92 -24.35
C ASN A 35 -1.67 9.35 -24.30
N GLY A 36 -0.91 10.30 -24.88
CA GLY A 36 -1.29 11.70 -24.99
C GLY A 36 -1.60 12.37 -23.64
N THR A 37 -2.68 13.16 -23.61
CA THR A 37 -3.12 13.91 -22.42
C THR A 37 -3.44 13.02 -21.21
N SER A 38 -3.86 11.78 -21.43
CA SER A 38 -4.10 10.83 -20.33
C SER A 38 -2.80 10.42 -19.64
N LEU A 39 -1.68 10.41 -20.35
CA LEU A 39 -0.37 10.09 -19.78
C LEU A 39 0.15 11.25 -18.91
N GLU A 40 -0.03 12.50 -19.34
CA GLU A 40 0.32 13.70 -18.57
C GLU A 40 -0.48 13.74 -17.26
N LYS A 41 -1.80 13.56 -17.36
CA LYS A 41 -2.71 13.47 -16.21
C LYS A 41 -2.33 12.37 -15.24
N ALA A 42 -1.90 11.20 -15.75
CA ALA A 42 -1.42 10.12 -14.90
C ALA A 42 -0.16 10.53 -14.08
N PHE A 43 0.75 11.31 -14.66
CA PHE A 43 1.91 11.82 -13.93
C PHE A 43 1.54 12.86 -12.87
N GLU A 44 0.54 13.71 -13.15
CA GLU A 44 0.01 14.65 -12.14
C GLU A 44 -0.59 13.89 -10.95
N ILE A 45 -1.42 12.87 -11.21
CA ILE A 45 -2.02 12.04 -10.15
C ILE A 45 -0.92 11.35 -9.34
N LEU A 46 0.11 10.79 -9.99
CA LEU A 46 1.24 10.17 -9.29
C LEU A 46 2.01 11.13 -8.37
N ALA A 47 1.96 12.43 -8.63
CA ALA A 47 2.58 13.46 -7.78
C ALA A 47 1.69 13.88 -6.59
N SER A 48 0.43 13.45 -6.55
CA SER A 48 -0.53 13.71 -5.47
C SER A 48 -0.57 12.57 -4.43
N ASP A 49 -1.40 12.73 -3.38
CA ASP A 49 -1.68 11.65 -2.41
C ASP A 49 -2.84 10.76 -2.87
N TYR A 50 -2.63 10.01 -3.96
CA TYR A 50 -3.66 9.18 -4.61
C TYR A 50 -3.85 7.80 -3.97
N TRP A 51 -2.99 7.42 -3.02
CA TRP A 51 -2.97 6.05 -2.50
C TRP A 51 -4.25 5.68 -1.78
N ASP A 52 -4.89 6.62 -1.09
CA ASP A 52 -6.13 6.34 -0.36
C ASP A 52 -7.27 5.93 -1.29
N GLU A 53 -7.29 6.45 -2.52
CA GLU A 53 -8.29 6.12 -3.54
C GLU A 53 -8.09 4.73 -4.16
N ILE A 54 -6.85 4.25 -4.26
CA ILE A 54 -6.53 2.97 -4.93
C ILE A 54 -6.18 1.83 -3.97
N ARG A 55 -6.18 2.07 -2.65
CA ARG A 55 -5.74 1.07 -1.65
C ARG A 55 -6.79 0.02 -1.33
N PHE A 56 -8.05 0.23 -1.70
CA PHE A 56 -9.15 -0.70 -1.39
C PHE A 56 -8.88 -2.14 -1.85
N PRO A 57 -8.46 -2.42 -3.10
CA PRO A 57 -8.16 -3.79 -3.54
C PRO A 57 -7.04 -4.47 -2.75
N ILE A 58 -6.04 -3.70 -2.29
CA ILE A 58 -4.96 -4.23 -1.43
C ILE A 58 -5.52 -4.67 -0.07
N ARG A 59 -6.43 -3.88 0.53
CA ARG A 59 -7.05 -4.24 1.81
C ARG A 59 -7.93 -5.48 1.70
N GLU A 60 -8.67 -5.64 0.60
CA GLU A 60 -9.48 -6.84 0.37
C GLU A 60 -8.60 -8.08 0.14
N PHE A 61 -7.48 -7.93 -0.56
CA PHE A 61 -6.45 -8.97 -0.68
C PHE A 61 -5.90 -9.37 0.70
N GLU A 62 -5.44 -8.39 1.49
CA GLU A 62 -4.92 -8.63 2.84
C GLU A 62 -5.93 -9.38 3.72
N LYS A 63 -7.21 -8.98 3.67
CA LYS A 63 -8.29 -9.64 4.42
C LYS A 63 -8.54 -11.07 3.95
N SER A 64 -8.56 -11.31 2.63
CA SER A 64 -8.76 -12.63 2.04
C SER A 64 -7.63 -13.61 2.41
N TRP A 65 -6.45 -13.09 2.68
CA TRP A 65 -5.27 -13.85 3.12
C TRP A 65 -4.97 -13.69 4.62
N TYR A 66 -5.97 -13.33 5.42
CA TYR A 66 -5.89 -13.24 6.89
C TYR A 66 -4.74 -12.37 7.42
N GLY A 67 -4.28 -11.40 6.62
CA GLY A 67 -3.14 -10.54 6.90
C GLY A 67 -1.77 -11.24 6.88
N GLY A 68 -1.69 -12.45 6.33
CA GLY A 68 -0.44 -13.18 6.12
C GLY A 68 0.37 -12.66 4.92
N TYR A 69 -0.29 -11.95 4.01
CA TYR A 69 0.33 -11.33 2.83
C TYR A 69 -0.18 -9.90 2.61
N THR A 70 0.65 -9.08 1.97
CA THR A 70 0.31 -7.71 1.56
C THR A 70 0.97 -7.40 0.21
N ILE A 71 0.56 -6.28 -0.39
CA ILE A 71 1.09 -5.77 -1.66
C ILE A 71 1.75 -4.42 -1.39
N GLY A 72 3.02 -4.29 -1.76
CA GLY A 72 3.77 -3.05 -1.64
C GLY A 72 4.25 -2.52 -2.99
N SER A 73 4.44 -1.21 -3.10
CA SER A 73 5.06 -0.58 -4.27
C SER A 73 6.58 -0.67 -4.21
N ASN A 74 7.23 -0.98 -5.32
CA ASN A 74 8.69 -1.06 -5.39
C ASN A 74 9.28 -0.53 -6.69
N GLY A 75 10.57 -0.22 -6.67
CA GLY A 75 11.35 0.28 -7.79
C GLY A 75 11.28 1.79 -8.03
N ARG A 76 12.07 2.26 -9.00
CA ARG A 76 12.16 3.70 -9.33
C ARG A 76 10.78 4.20 -9.75
N SER A 77 10.29 5.22 -9.04
CA SER A 77 8.94 5.79 -9.19
C SER A 77 7.79 4.82 -8.85
N GLY A 78 8.03 3.76 -8.05
CA GLY A 78 6.97 2.85 -7.59
C GLY A 78 6.35 1.97 -8.68
N GLY A 79 7.04 1.75 -9.80
CA GLY A 79 6.49 1.11 -11.00
C GLY A 79 6.20 -0.40 -10.92
N TYR A 80 6.31 -1.02 -9.76
CA TYR A 80 5.95 -2.42 -9.53
C TYR A 80 5.11 -2.58 -8.27
N LEU A 81 4.06 -3.38 -8.36
CA LEU A 81 3.41 -3.96 -7.19
C LEU A 81 4.07 -5.30 -6.90
N VAL A 82 4.42 -5.54 -5.64
CA VAL A 82 5.20 -6.70 -5.21
C VAL A 82 4.49 -7.37 -4.04
N LEU A 83 4.40 -8.69 -4.11
CA LEU A 83 3.83 -9.51 -3.05
C LEU A 83 4.82 -9.65 -1.89
N TYR A 84 4.37 -9.44 -0.66
CA TYR A 84 5.17 -9.61 0.54
C TYR A 84 4.46 -10.52 1.54
N GLU A 85 5.24 -11.27 2.32
CA GLU A 85 4.74 -11.79 3.59
C GLU A 85 4.45 -10.63 4.52
N ALA A 86 3.46 -10.81 5.37
CA ALA A 86 3.00 -9.77 6.26
C ALA A 86 2.75 -10.29 7.67
N GLU A 87 2.46 -9.34 8.55
CA GLU A 87 1.85 -9.62 9.83
C GLU A 87 0.80 -8.59 10.18
N VAL A 88 -0.22 -9.08 10.89
CA VAL A 88 -1.18 -8.24 11.58
C VAL A 88 -0.56 -7.79 12.90
N TYR A 89 -0.51 -6.48 13.11
CA TYR A 89 -0.05 -5.89 14.36
C TYR A 89 -1.03 -4.84 14.88
N SER A 90 -0.99 -4.60 16.19
CA SER A 90 -1.67 -3.45 16.77
C SER A 90 -0.72 -2.25 16.78
N PRO A 91 -1.08 -1.13 16.16
CA PRO A 91 -0.23 0.07 16.17
C PRO A 91 -0.17 0.73 17.55
N GLY A 92 -0.95 0.28 18.54
CA GLY A 92 -0.90 0.81 19.91
C GLY A 92 -1.68 2.11 20.13
N HIS A 93 -2.41 2.59 19.13
CA HIS A 93 -3.35 3.69 19.30
C HIS A 93 -4.48 3.32 20.27
N ARG A 94 -4.93 4.30 21.06
CA ARG A 94 -5.89 4.11 22.16
C ARG A 94 -7.12 5.00 22.05
N SER A 95 -7.02 6.14 21.36
CA SER A 95 -8.16 7.03 21.13
C SER A 95 -8.18 7.59 19.71
N THR A 96 -9.37 8.04 19.27
CA THR A 96 -9.60 8.66 17.96
C THR A 96 -10.41 9.94 18.11
N CYS A 97 -10.23 10.87 17.18
CA CYS A 97 -11.03 12.08 17.08
C CYS A 97 -12.43 11.76 16.52
N THR A 98 -13.49 12.28 17.14
CA THR A 98 -14.86 12.05 16.69
C THR A 98 -15.22 12.75 15.38
N ARG A 99 -14.42 13.74 14.96
CA ARG A 99 -14.67 14.54 13.75
C ARG A 99 -13.80 14.14 12.57
N CYS A 100 -12.47 14.11 12.75
CA CYS A 100 -11.53 13.87 11.65
C CYS A 100 -10.82 12.50 11.71
N GLY A 101 -11.17 11.64 12.67
CA GLY A 101 -10.59 10.29 12.79
C GLY A 101 -9.14 10.23 13.27
N GLN A 102 -8.47 11.38 13.50
CA GLN A 102 -7.07 11.42 13.93
C GLN A 102 -6.82 10.54 15.17
N LEU A 103 -5.94 9.55 15.01
CA LEU A 103 -5.56 8.60 16.06
C LEU A 103 -4.59 9.21 17.07
N ASN A 104 -4.54 8.64 18.27
CA ASN A 104 -3.64 9.02 19.35
C ASN A 104 -3.21 7.80 20.17
N PHE A 105 -1.96 7.79 20.65
CA PHE A 105 -1.41 6.72 21.50
C PHE A 105 -1.89 6.78 22.96
N GLN A 106 -2.45 7.90 23.38
CA GLN A 106 -2.99 8.06 24.74
C GLN A 106 -4.49 7.82 24.77
N GLN A 107 -5.00 7.38 25.93
CA GLN A 107 -6.43 7.32 26.19
C GLN A 107 -7.00 8.75 26.28
N ALA A 108 -8.23 8.92 25.81
CA ALA A 108 -9.01 10.12 26.03
C ALA A 108 -9.48 10.16 27.49
N VAL A 109 -9.10 11.24 28.18
CA VAL A 109 -9.66 11.66 29.48
C VAL A 109 -10.62 12.83 29.26
N GLU A 110 -11.36 13.23 30.29
CA GLU A 110 -12.26 14.38 30.22
C GLU A 110 -11.53 15.64 29.74
N GLY A 111 -12.14 16.38 28.80
CA GLY A 111 -11.53 17.55 28.17
C GLY A 111 -10.49 17.25 27.08
N SER A 112 -10.22 15.99 26.74
CA SER A 112 -9.28 15.64 25.66
C SER A 112 -9.79 16.09 24.29
N VAL A 113 -8.97 16.90 23.61
CA VAL A 113 -9.28 17.45 22.28
C VAL A 113 -8.30 16.96 21.20
N CYS A 114 -8.77 16.98 19.96
CA CYS A 114 -7.96 16.70 18.78
C CYS A 114 -6.92 17.80 18.54
N GLY A 115 -5.69 17.41 18.20
CA GLY A 115 -4.63 18.37 17.87
C GLY A 115 -4.84 19.08 16.54
N VAL A 116 -5.62 18.48 15.63
CA VAL A 116 -5.88 19.00 14.29
C VAL A 116 -7.13 19.88 14.27
N CYS A 117 -8.30 19.33 14.63
CA CYS A 117 -9.58 20.03 14.49
C CYS A 117 -10.22 20.46 15.83
N ARG A 118 -9.52 20.24 16.96
CA ARG A 118 -9.97 20.60 18.32
C ARG A 118 -11.27 19.93 18.80
N ALA A 119 -11.86 19.02 18.02
CA ALA A 119 -13.02 18.24 18.43
C ALA A 119 -12.69 17.24 19.56
N PRO A 120 -13.70 16.76 20.32
CA PRO A 120 -13.49 15.77 21.37
C PRO A 120 -12.88 14.46 20.87
N ARG A 121 -12.20 13.75 21.77
CA ARG A 121 -11.66 12.40 21.53
C ARG A 121 -12.48 11.33 22.25
N VAL A 122 -12.54 10.15 21.67
CA VAL A 122 -13.13 8.94 22.27
C VAL A 122 -12.13 7.79 22.27
N ASN A 123 -12.19 6.94 23.30
CA ASN A 123 -11.36 5.74 23.38
C ASN A 123 -11.82 4.70 22.34
N LEU A 124 -10.85 4.01 21.76
CA LEU A 124 -11.12 2.89 20.86
C LEU A 124 -11.70 1.72 21.65
N LYS A 125 -12.79 1.12 21.14
CA LYS A 125 -13.46 -0.02 21.79
C LYS A 125 -12.60 -1.30 21.76
N SER A 126 -11.75 -1.43 20.73
CA SER A 126 -10.83 -2.54 20.55
C SER A 126 -9.53 -2.03 19.90
N PRO A 127 -8.40 -2.71 20.12
CA PRO A 127 -7.16 -2.40 19.41
C PRO A 127 -7.38 -2.45 17.89
N LEU A 128 -6.74 -1.51 17.17
CA LEU A 128 -6.69 -1.56 15.72
C LEU A 128 -5.85 -2.76 15.26
N LYS A 129 -6.15 -3.27 14.08
CA LYS A 129 -5.39 -4.35 13.43
C LYS A 129 -4.93 -3.84 12.08
N TRP A 130 -3.63 -3.60 11.96
CA TRP A 130 -3.00 -3.12 10.72
C TRP A 130 -2.09 -4.21 10.16
N VAL A 131 -1.93 -4.22 8.85
CA VAL A 131 -1.04 -5.13 8.15
C VAL A 131 0.24 -4.37 7.81
N ARG A 132 1.39 -4.97 8.08
CA ARG A 132 2.68 -4.47 7.60
C ARG A 132 3.46 -5.57 6.90
N ALA A 133 4.18 -5.20 5.85
CA ALA A 133 5.09 -6.10 5.18
C ALA A 133 6.24 -6.51 6.12
N LYS A 134 6.56 -7.79 6.12
CA LYS A 134 7.83 -8.31 6.63
C LYS A 134 8.87 -8.18 5.51
N SER A 135 10.11 -7.83 5.86
CA SER A 135 11.22 -7.95 4.90
C SER A 135 11.36 -9.42 4.55
N SER A 136 10.85 -9.81 3.38
CA SER A 136 10.71 -11.19 2.95
C SER A 136 10.95 -11.31 1.46
N SER A 137 11.47 -12.47 1.07
CA SER A 137 11.44 -12.95 -0.30
C SER A 137 10.51 -14.15 -0.33
N ILE A 138 9.69 -14.24 -1.37
CA ILE A 138 8.75 -15.35 -1.54
C ILE A 138 9.29 -16.19 -2.68
N ASP A 139 9.48 -17.49 -2.44
CA ASP A 139 9.90 -18.48 -3.43
C ASP A 139 11.17 -18.07 -4.20
N HIS A 140 12.11 -17.43 -3.48
CA HIS A 140 13.35 -16.91 -4.06
C HIS A 140 14.18 -18.03 -4.71
N ARG A 141 14.67 -17.79 -5.94
CA ARG A 141 15.48 -18.74 -6.75
C ARG A 141 14.84 -20.10 -7.02
N MET A 142 13.55 -20.29 -6.75
CA MET A 142 12.88 -21.52 -7.12
C MET A 142 12.81 -21.65 -8.65
N SER A 143 13.45 -22.71 -9.15
CA SER A 143 13.39 -23.18 -10.53
C SER A 143 12.11 -23.99 -10.76
N LYS A 144 11.85 -24.35 -12.02
CA LYS A 144 10.72 -25.20 -12.36
C LYS A 144 10.83 -26.57 -11.68
N GLU A 145 12.02 -27.12 -11.62
CA GLU A 145 12.35 -28.39 -10.97
C GLU A 145 12.03 -28.32 -9.47
N ASP A 146 12.43 -27.23 -8.79
CA ASP A 146 12.11 -27.03 -7.36
C ASP A 146 10.60 -27.01 -7.10
N TYR A 147 9.82 -26.42 -8.01
CA TYR A 147 8.35 -26.45 -7.91
C TYR A 147 7.77 -27.83 -8.20
N LEU A 148 8.34 -28.62 -9.11
CA LEU A 148 7.88 -29.97 -9.41
C LEU A 148 8.09 -30.93 -8.24
N ASP A 149 9.10 -30.66 -7.39
CA ASP A 149 9.35 -31.41 -6.15
C ASP A 149 8.36 -31.06 -5.02
N MET A 150 7.60 -29.98 -5.15
CA MET A 150 6.60 -29.59 -4.16
C MET A 150 5.34 -30.45 -4.26
N SER A 151 4.67 -30.64 -3.12
CA SER A 151 3.39 -31.34 -3.09
C SER A 151 2.33 -30.62 -3.94
N HIS A 152 1.39 -31.40 -4.49
CA HIS A 152 0.28 -30.85 -5.25
C HIS A 152 -0.55 -29.84 -4.45
N ALA A 153 -0.76 -30.10 -3.16
CA ALA A 153 -1.47 -29.19 -2.26
C ALA A 153 -0.74 -27.84 -2.11
N TRP A 154 0.57 -27.87 -1.85
CA TRP A 154 1.38 -26.66 -1.75
C TRP A 154 1.36 -25.85 -3.06
N LEU A 155 1.50 -26.53 -4.21
CA LEU A 155 1.45 -25.87 -5.52
C LEU A 155 0.11 -25.21 -5.79
N LYS A 156 -0.99 -25.82 -5.32
CA LYS A 156 -2.33 -25.27 -5.43
C LYS A 156 -2.47 -24.01 -4.60
N ASP A 157 -2.16 -24.08 -3.31
CA ASP A 157 -2.28 -22.94 -2.40
C ASP A 157 -1.40 -21.77 -2.85
N ARG A 158 -0.17 -22.07 -3.31
CA ARG A 158 0.75 -21.05 -3.83
C ARG A 158 0.24 -20.42 -5.13
N ALA A 159 -0.28 -21.23 -6.05
CA ALA A 159 -0.85 -20.70 -7.29
C ALA A 159 -2.11 -19.87 -7.03
N GLU A 160 -2.93 -20.23 -6.06
CA GLU A 160 -4.08 -19.44 -5.63
C GLU A 160 -3.67 -18.09 -5.03
N LEU A 161 -2.61 -18.07 -4.20
CA LEU A 161 -2.01 -16.83 -3.69
C LEU A 161 -1.56 -15.91 -4.81
N VAL A 162 -0.76 -16.42 -5.75
CA VAL A 162 -0.20 -15.60 -6.84
C VAL A 162 -1.30 -15.11 -7.79
N ARG A 163 -2.32 -15.93 -8.09
CA ARG A 163 -3.48 -15.48 -8.88
C ARG A 163 -4.32 -14.43 -8.16
N SER A 164 -4.53 -14.59 -6.86
CA SER A 164 -5.25 -13.59 -6.06
C SER A 164 -4.48 -12.28 -5.99
N PHE A 165 -3.15 -12.35 -5.93
CA PHE A 165 -2.26 -11.20 -6.04
C PHE A 165 -2.40 -10.51 -7.40
N ASP A 166 -2.34 -11.26 -8.50
CA ASP A 166 -2.51 -10.70 -9.85
C ASP A 166 -3.87 -10.01 -10.02
N ALA A 167 -4.95 -10.65 -9.56
CA ALA A 167 -6.28 -10.06 -9.61
C ALA A 167 -6.37 -8.76 -8.80
N ALA A 168 -5.72 -8.69 -7.64
CA ALA A 168 -5.65 -7.45 -6.85
C ALA A 168 -4.83 -6.37 -7.56
N CYS A 169 -3.71 -6.72 -8.20
CA CYS A 169 -2.92 -5.78 -9.00
C CYS A 169 -3.72 -5.23 -10.19
N ASP A 170 -4.52 -6.05 -10.86
CA ASP A 170 -5.39 -5.62 -11.94
C ASP A 170 -6.49 -4.66 -11.45
N GLN A 171 -7.07 -4.94 -10.28
CA GLN A 171 -8.03 -4.02 -9.65
C GLN A 171 -7.40 -2.68 -9.25
N VAL A 172 -6.18 -2.69 -8.69
CA VAL A 172 -5.43 -1.45 -8.39
C VAL A 172 -5.18 -0.65 -9.67
N ARG A 173 -4.80 -1.32 -10.75
CA ARG A 173 -4.60 -0.68 -12.05
C ARG A 173 -5.89 -0.06 -12.57
N ASN A 174 -7.02 -0.76 -12.49
CA ASN A 174 -8.31 -0.25 -12.92
C ASN A 174 -8.75 0.96 -12.09
N ALA A 175 -8.61 0.92 -10.76
CA ALA A 175 -8.89 2.06 -9.90
C ALA A 175 -8.02 3.28 -10.26
N PHE A 176 -6.75 3.06 -10.60
CA PHE A 176 -5.87 4.15 -11.07
C PHE A 176 -6.31 4.71 -12.43
N ILE A 177 -6.78 3.87 -13.35
CA ILE A 177 -7.33 4.32 -14.64
C ILE A 177 -8.62 5.12 -14.43
N GLU A 178 -9.49 4.72 -13.50
CA GLU A 178 -10.68 5.46 -13.12
C GLU A 178 -10.32 6.85 -12.57
N LEU A 179 -9.30 6.96 -11.73
CA LEU A 179 -8.79 8.26 -11.28
C LEU A 179 -8.36 9.17 -12.45
N ILE A 180 -7.65 8.61 -13.43
CA ILE A 180 -7.24 9.34 -14.63
C ILE A 180 -8.47 9.82 -15.42
N ASN A 181 -9.57 9.07 -15.44
CA ASN A 181 -10.75 9.48 -16.19
C ASN A 181 -11.58 10.52 -15.42
N ASP A 182 -11.74 10.35 -14.12
CA ASP A 182 -12.82 11.03 -13.37
C ASP A 182 -12.35 12.20 -12.49
N PHE A 183 -11.04 12.29 -12.19
CA PHE A 183 -10.52 13.29 -11.26
C PHE A 183 -9.62 14.31 -11.97
N MET A 184 -9.41 15.48 -11.38
CA MET A 184 -8.36 16.42 -11.81
C MET A 184 -7.53 16.82 -10.59
N VAL A 185 -6.22 16.89 -10.76
CA VAL A 185 -5.33 17.36 -9.69
C VAL A 185 -5.45 18.87 -9.60
N VAL A 186 -5.72 19.38 -8.41
CA VAL A 186 -5.84 20.81 -8.12
C VAL A 186 -4.84 21.15 -7.03
N GLU A 187 -4.08 22.23 -7.25
CA GLU A 187 -3.19 22.78 -6.23
C GLU A 187 -3.95 23.76 -5.33
N GLU A 188 -3.89 23.56 -4.02
CA GLU A 188 -4.46 24.47 -3.02
C GLU A 188 -3.37 25.03 -2.12
N THR A 189 -3.30 26.36 -2.01
CA THR A 189 -2.39 27.03 -1.06
C THR A 189 -3.11 27.31 0.26
N VAL A 190 -2.70 26.65 1.34
CA VAL A 190 -3.27 26.84 2.68
C VAL A 190 -2.41 27.81 3.50
N MET A 191 -2.94 29.00 3.80
CA MET A 191 -2.27 29.99 4.65
C MET A 191 -2.53 29.70 6.14
N VAL A 192 -1.46 29.51 6.92
CA VAL A 192 -1.56 29.25 8.37
C VAL A 192 -1.25 30.53 9.17
N PRO A 193 -2.18 31.06 9.98
CA PRO A 193 -1.91 32.24 10.80
C PRO A 193 -0.90 31.92 11.91
N GLN A 194 0.19 32.70 12.00
CA GLN A 194 1.27 32.49 12.96
C GLN A 194 1.50 33.72 13.83
N LYS A 195 1.47 33.56 15.16
CA LYS A 195 1.93 34.58 16.11
C LYS A 195 3.42 34.39 16.39
N VAL A 196 4.23 35.42 16.14
CA VAL A 196 5.66 35.44 16.44
C VAL A 196 5.98 36.60 17.37
N LYS A 197 6.81 36.35 18.37
CA LYS A 197 7.40 37.40 19.21
C LYS A 197 8.73 37.80 18.59
N ARG A 198 8.95 39.09 18.37
CA ARG A 198 10.22 39.64 17.88
C ARG A 198 10.69 40.73 18.83
N LEU A 199 12.01 40.88 18.94
CA LEU A 199 12.62 42.04 19.58
C LEU A 199 12.54 43.19 18.58
N GLU A 200 11.88 44.28 18.96
CA GLU A 200 11.95 45.55 18.22
C GLU A 200 12.89 46.49 18.96
N ARG A 201 13.71 47.21 18.20
CA ARG A 201 14.57 48.27 18.75
C ARG A 201 13.67 49.47 19.03
N ILE A 202 13.73 49.96 20.27
CA ILE A 202 13.08 51.20 20.70
C ILE A 202 13.77 52.38 20.02
#